data_AF-A0A3P7I979-F1
#
_entry.id   AF-A0A3P7I979-F1
#
_cell.length_a   1.000
_cell.length_b   1.000
_cell.length_c   1.000
_cell.angle_alpha   90.00
_cell.angle_beta   90.00
_cell.angle_gamma   90.00
#
_symmetry.space_group_name_H-M   'P 1'
#
loop_
_entity.id
_entity.type
_entity.pdbx_description
1 polymer ?
#
loop_
_entity_poly.entity_id
_entity_poly.type
_entity_poly.pdbx_seq_one_letter_code
_entity_poly.pdbx_strand_id
1 'polypeptide(L)'
;MHLCGLAQAPGNPVLACQINLDKNFAFIEFRSIDETTAGMAFDGINFMGQQLKIRRPRDYQPISASFDMASRMPVSNIVVDSPNKIFIGGLPNYLNEEQV
;
A
#
# COMPACT_ATOMS: atom_id res chain seq x y z
N MET A 1 -9.78 10.26 17.73
CA MET A 1 -9.12 9.10 17.10
C MET A 1 -8.34 9.58 15.87
N HIS A 2 -7.24 10.30 16.07
CA HIS A 2 -6.43 10.88 14.99
C HIS A 2 -4.98 10.48 15.25
N LEU A 3 -4.55 9.28 14.87
CA LEU A 3 -3.13 8.90 14.88
C LEU A 3 -2.93 7.55 14.20
N CYS A 4 -3.13 7.54 12.88
CA CYS A 4 -2.32 6.68 12.05
C CYS A 4 -1.64 7.66 11.09
N GLY A 5 -0.32 7.81 11.19
CA GLY A 5 0.49 8.79 10.44
C GLY A 5 0.56 8.53 8.93
N LEU A 6 -0.54 8.04 8.36
CA LEU A 6 -0.74 7.69 6.96
C LEU A 6 -1.39 8.83 6.18
N ALA A 7 -2.05 9.77 6.86
CA ALA A 7 -2.60 10.97 6.25
C ALA A 7 -1.48 12.01 6.06
N GLN A 8 -1.30 12.50 4.84
CA GLN A 8 -0.25 13.47 4.52
C GLN A 8 -0.58 14.89 4.97
N ALA A 9 -1.85 15.17 5.24
CA ALA A 9 -2.32 16.49 5.65
C ALA A 9 -3.44 16.38 6.71
N PRO A 10 -3.73 17.46 7.46
CA PRO A 10 -4.88 17.50 8.35
C PRO A 10 -6.20 17.21 7.61
N GLY A 11 -7.19 16.69 8.34
CA GLY A 11 -8.52 16.36 7.80
C GLY A 11 -8.67 14.90 7.37
N ASN A 12 -9.82 14.59 6.76
CA ASN A 12 -10.14 13.24 6.33
C ASN A 12 -9.45 12.93 4.98
N PRO A 13 -8.60 11.89 4.89
CA PRO A 13 -7.97 11.51 3.62
C PRO A 13 -8.95 10.86 2.63
N VAL A 14 -10.06 10.32 3.12
CA VAL A 14 -11.10 9.68 2.29
C VAL A 14 -12.08 10.74 1.80
N LEU A 15 -12.22 10.86 0.48
CA LEU A 15 -13.16 11.75 -0.18
C LEU A 15 -14.55 11.11 -0.31
N ALA A 16 -14.59 9.86 -0.76
CA ALA A 16 -15.83 9.14 -0.99
C ALA A 16 -15.67 7.64 -0.72
N CYS A 17 -16.77 7.01 -0.35
CA CYS A 17 -16.90 5.57 -0.23
C CYS A 17 -18.19 5.13 -0.91
N GLN A 18 -18.07 4.26 -1.93
CA GLN A 18 -19.20 3.70 -2.65
C GLN A 18 -19.31 2.22 -2.34
N ILE A 19 -20.37 1.84 -1.63
CA ILE A 19 -20.57 0.46 -1.17
C ILE A 19 -21.50 -0.25 -2.14
N ASN A 20 -21.07 -1.40 -2.63
CA ASN A 20 -21.90 -2.34 -3.37
C ASN A 20 -22.28 -3.50 -2.44
N LEU A 21 -23.49 -3.43 -1.87
CA LEU A 21 -24.00 -4.43 -0.94
C LEU A 21 -24.27 -5.78 -1.63
N ASP A 22 -24.74 -5.75 -2.89
CA ASP A 22 -25.08 -6.96 -3.65
C ASP A 22 -23.84 -7.84 -3.92
N LYS A 23 -22.70 -7.20 -4.17
CA LYS A 23 -21.42 -7.86 -4.47
C LYS A 23 -20.44 -7.84 -3.30
N ASN A 24 -20.86 -7.34 -2.15
CA ASN A 24 -20.09 -7.24 -0.91
C ASN A 24 -18.68 -6.65 -1.06
N PHE A 25 -18.56 -5.51 -1.76
CA PHE A 25 -17.33 -4.74 -1.86
C PHE A 25 -17.60 -3.24 -1.80
N ALA A 26 -16.56 -2.44 -1.59
CA ALA A 26 -16.65 -1.00 -1.67
C ALA A 26 -15.49 -0.40 -2.49
N PHE A 27 -15.75 0.72 -3.14
CA PHE A 27 -14.71 1.59 -3.68
C PHE A 27 -14.46 2.74 -2.72
N ILE A 28 -13.20 3.02 -2.47
CA ILE A 28 -12.77 4.11 -1.60
C ILE A 28 -11.93 5.06 -2.45
N GLU A 29 -12.32 6.33 -2.44
CA GLU A 29 -11.60 7.41 -3.11
C GLU A 29 -10.85 8.24 -2.07
N PHE A 30 -9.56 8.45 -2.31
CA PHE A 30 -8.70 9.28 -1.47
C PHE A 30 -8.35 10.56 -2.20
N ARG A 31 -8.03 11.60 -1.44
CA ARG A 31 -7.63 12.91 -2.00
C ARG A 31 -6.22 12.91 -2.61
N SER A 32 -5.40 11.89 -2.37
CA SER A 32 -4.05 11.78 -2.91
C SER A 32 -3.65 10.33 -3.23
N ILE A 33 -2.72 10.19 -4.18
CA ILE A 33 -2.16 8.89 -4.59
C ILE A 33 -1.38 8.25 -3.43
N ASP A 34 -0.63 9.06 -2.69
CA ASP A 34 0.18 8.59 -1.57
C ASP A 34 -0.69 8.08 -0.42
N GLU A 35 -1.78 8.78 -0.06
CA GLU A 35 -2.72 8.30 0.96
C GLU A 35 -3.47 7.05 0.50
N THR A 36 -3.80 6.93 -0.80
CA THR A 36 -4.33 5.69 -1.37
C THR A 36 -3.34 4.54 -1.19
N THR A 37 -2.04 4.82 -1.37
CA THR A 37 -0.97 3.84 -1.20
C THR A 37 -0.77 3.45 0.26
N ALA A 38 -0.76 4.43 1.15
CA ALA A 38 -0.70 4.21 2.59
C ALA A 38 -1.90 3.39 3.09
N GLY A 39 -3.09 3.61 2.52
CA GLY A 39 -4.31 2.85 2.82
C GLY A 39 -4.21 1.36 2.49
N MET A 40 -3.32 0.95 1.58
CA MET A 40 -3.07 -0.46 1.28
C MET A 40 -2.46 -1.21 2.48
N ALA A 41 -1.82 -0.51 3.42
CA ALA A 41 -1.29 -1.10 4.65
C ALA A 41 -2.38 -1.68 5.56
N PHE A 42 -3.66 -1.32 5.34
CA PHE A 42 -4.80 -1.89 6.05
C PHE A 42 -5.35 -3.16 5.39
N ASP A 43 -4.70 -3.70 4.36
CA ASP A 43 -5.10 -5.01 3.83
C ASP A 43 -5.03 -6.08 4.93
N GLY A 44 -6.13 -6.81 5.13
CA GLY A 44 -6.24 -7.81 6.19
C GLY A 44 -6.66 -7.26 7.56
N ILE A 45 -6.99 -5.97 7.69
CA ILE A 45 -7.51 -5.42 8.94
C ILE A 45 -8.86 -6.06 9.30
N ASN A 46 -9.08 -6.32 10.59
CA ASN A 46 -10.38 -6.75 11.08
C ASN A 46 -11.28 -5.53 11.29
N PHE A 47 -12.43 -5.53 10.63
CA PHE A 47 -13.46 -4.50 10.76
C PHE A 47 -14.81 -5.17 11.00
N MET A 48 -15.45 -4.84 12.12
CA MET A 48 -16.75 -5.41 12.53
C MET A 48 -16.78 -6.96 12.53
N GLY A 49 -15.66 -7.60 12.86
CA GLY A 49 -15.55 -9.06 12.89
C GLY A 49 -15.24 -9.70 11.54
N GLN A 50 -15.11 -8.92 10.47
CA GLN A 50 -14.70 -9.41 9.15
C GLN A 50 -13.32 -8.90 8.77
N GLN A 51 -12.51 -9.75 8.15
CA GLN A 51 -11.23 -9.35 7.60
C GLN A 51 -11.45 -8.66 6.24
N LEU A 52 -11.04 -7.40 6.13
CA LEU A 52 -11.15 -6.64 4.90
C LEU A 52 -10.03 -7.02 3.93
N LYS A 53 -10.38 -7.13 2.64
CA LYS A 53 -9.43 -7.35 1.55
C LYS A 53 -9.33 -6.08 0.72
N ILE A 54 -8.21 -5.37 0.84
CA ILE A 54 -7.98 -4.10 0.16
C ILE A 54 -7.11 -4.35 -1.06
N ARG A 55 -7.59 -4.01 -2.26
CA ARG A 55 -6.88 -4.22 -3.52
C ARG A 55 -6.98 -2.97 -4.39
N ARG A 56 -5.97 -2.75 -5.22
CA ARG A 56 -6.05 -1.74 -6.28
C ARG A 56 -7.10 -2.16 -7.33
N PRO A 57 -7.76 -1.20 -7.99
CA PRO A 57 -8.57 -1.47 -9.17
C PRO A 57 -7.78 -2.25 -10.23
N ARG A 58 -8.45 -3.07 -11.03
CA ARG A 58 -7.80 -3.96 -12.01
C ARG A 58 -7.04 -3.22 -13.11
N ASP A 59 -7.48 -2.00 -13.40
CA ASP A 59 -6.97 -1.07 -14.39
C ASP A 59 -5.97 -0.06 -13.82
N TYR A 60 -5.63 -0.16 -12.53
CA TYR A 60 -4.62 0.69 -11.91
C TYR A 60 -3.25 0.44 -12.56
N GLN A 61 -2.75 1.45 -13.26
CA GLN A 61 -1.36 1.52 -13.72
C GLN A 61 -0.58 2.40 -12.74
N PRO A 62 0.46 1.88 -12.07
CA PRO A 62 1.32 2.73 -11.26
C PRO A 62 1.96 3.76 -12.17
N ILE A 63 1.74 5.04 -11.87
CA ILE A 63 2.51 6.11 -12.49
C ILE A 63 3.95 5.83 -12.09
N SER A 64 4.83 5.61 -13.08
CA SER A 64 6.26 5.50 -12.85
C SER A 64 6.74 6.85 -12.34
N ALA A 65 6.57 7.08 -11.04
CA ALA A 65 7.21 8.16 -10.34
C ALA A 65 8.71 7.95 -10.55
N SER A 66 9.34 8.99 -11.07
CA SER A 66 10.79 9.19 -11.06
C SER A 66 11.38 8.62 -9.77
N PHE A 67 12.50 7.91 -9.92
CA PHE A 67 13.24 7.13 -8.92
C PHE A 67 13.36 7.73 -7.49
N ASP A 68 13.09 9.02 -7.31
CA ASP A 68 13.22 9.75 -6.06
C ASP A 68 12.11 9.47 -5.03
N MET A 69 10.87 9.11 -5.44
CA MET A 69 9.78 8.82 -4.48
C MET A 69 9.81 7.42 -3.88
N ALA A 70 10.46 6.45 -4.55
CA ALA A 70 10.60 5.09 -4.04
C ALA A 70 11.50 5.02 -2.79
N SER A 71 12.40 5.99 -2.61
CA SER A 71 13.31 6.07 -1.47
C SER A 71 12.63 6.36 -0.12
N ARG A 72 11.36 6.77 -0.12
CA ARG A 72 10.60 7.14 1.10
C ARG A 72 9.44 6.21 1.43
N MET A 73 9.16 5.21 0.58
CA MET A 73 8.10 4.24 0.84
C MET A 73 8.65 3.04 1.61
N PRO A 74 7.90 2.49 2.58
CA PRO A 74 8.30 1.26 3.25
C PRO A 74 8.39 0.12 2.24
N VAL A 75 9.54 -0.55 2.20
CA VAL A 75 9.78 -1.72 1.34
C VAL A 75 9.01 -2.92 1.91
N SER A 76 8.27 -3.61 1.05
CA SER A 76 7.55 -4.83 1.43
C SER A 76 8.51 -6.01 1.51
N ASN A 77 8.45 -6.77 2.61
CA ASN A 77 9.20 -8.03 2.77
C ASN A 77 8.65 -9.17 1.88
N ILE A 78 7.52 -8.96 1.22
CA ILE A 78 6.92 -9.90 0.27
C ILE A 78 7.30 -9.47 -1.15
N VAL A 79 8.10 -10.31 -1.83
CA VAL A 79 8.52 -10.12 -3.22
C VAL A 79 7.81 -11.12 -4.14
N VAL A 80 6.80 -10.65 -4.86
CA VAL A 80 6.03 -11.45 -5.83
C VAL A 80 6.86 -11.75 -7.07
N ASP A 81 6.69 -12.94 -7.66
CA ASP A 81 7.32 -13.29 -8.93
C ASP A 81 6.86 -12.34 -10.05
N SER A 82 7.83 -11.77 -10.75
CA SER A 82 7.61 -10.89 -11.89
C SER A 82 8.82 -10.94 -12.83
N PRO A 83 8.68 -10.51 -14.10
CA PRO A 83 9.80 -10.42 -15.04
C PRO A 83 10.97 -9.54 -14.54
N ASN A 84 10.72 -8.65 -13.58
CA ASN A 84 11.73 -7.74 -13.02
C ASN A 84 12.21 -8.15 -11.63
N LYS A 85 11.86 -9.35 -11.16
CA LYS A 85 12.36 -9.88 -9.88
C LYS A 85 13.86 -10.15 -9.96
N ILE A 86 14.60 -9.65 -8.99
CA ILE A 86 16.06 -9.77 -8.93
C ILE A 86 16.44 -10.80 -7.85
N PHE A 87 17.42 -11.64 -8.17
CA PHE A 87 18.09 -12.50 -7.20
C PHE A 87 19.46 -11.90 -6.85
N ILE A 88 19.72 -11.74 -5.56
CA ILE A 88 21.01 -11.27 -5.04
C ILE A 88 21.53 -12.35 -4.10
N GLY A 89 22.73 -12.86 -4.37
CA GLY A 89 23.37 -13.91 -3.58
C GLY A 89 24.83 -13.57 -3.27
N GLY A 90 25.43 -14.30 -2.32
CA GLY A 90 26.83 -14.10 -1.93
C GLY A 90 27.06 -12.88 -1.03
N LEU A 91 26.02 -12.39 -0.35
CA LEU A 91 26.14 -11.29 0.60
C LEU A 91 26.99 -11.72 1.81
N PRO A 92 27.95 -10.89 2.27
CA PRO A 92 28.69 -11.16 3.49
C PRO A 92 27.77 -11.30 4.72
N ASN A 93 28.02 -12.32 5.55
CA ASN A 93 27.19 -12.64 6.72
C ASN A 93 27.19 -11.56 7.82
N TYR A 94 28.02 -10.53 7.70
CA TYR A 94 28.08 -9.42 8.66
C TYR A 94 27.14 -8.25 8.31
N LEU A 95 26.45 -8.31 7.16
CA LEU A 95 25.48 -7.28 6.76
C LEU A 95 24.11 -7.53 7.40
N ASN A 96 23.43 -6.44 7.76
CA ASN A 96 22.05 -6.48 8.26
C ASN A 96 21.04 -6.07 7.16
N GLU A 97 19.74 -6.17 7.47
CA GLU A 97 18.64 -5.86 6.51
C GLU A 97 18.59 -4.39 6.06
N GLU A 98 19.18 -3.45 6.80
CA GLU A 98 19.23 -2.04 6.39
C GLU A 98 20.38 -1.77 5.42
N GLN A 99 21.40 -2.62 5.44
CA GLN A 99 22.58 -2.54 4.57
C GLN A 99 22.42 -3.31 3.25
N VAL A 100 21.33 -4.07 3.08
CA VAL A 100 21.03 -4.94 1.93
C VAL A 100 19.71 -4.56 1.30
#